data_AF-A0A9E2Z9Y7-F1
#
_entry.id   AF-A0A9E2Z9Y7-F1
#
_cell.length_a   1.000
_cell.length_b   1.000
_cell.length_c   1.000
_cell.angle_alpha   90.00
_cell.angle_beta   90.00
_cell.angle_gamma   90.00
#
_symmetry.space_group_name_H-M   'P 1'
#
loop_
_entity.id
_entity.type
_entity.pdbx_description
1 polymer ?
#
loop_
_entity_poly.entity_id
_entity_poly.type
_entity_poly.pdbx_seq_one_letter_code
_entity_poly.pdbx_strand_id
1 'polypeptide(L)'
;MRRVLGVLVGVGAVVAACAPSTTVQPAEHAASEDWPTYHRDNQRSGTATMPPVSAPSQAWHTKLDGAVYGQPLMVGGRLLAATENDTVYALDPDTGAVQWSDNLGTPMPRADLPCGNIDPLGITSTMAYDPDSGR
;
A
#
# COMPACT_ATOMS: atom_id res chain seq x y z
N MET A 1 21.27 52.32 59.73
CA MET A 1 19.99 51.65 60.02
C MET A 1 19.13 51.63 58.76
N ARG A 2 18.98 50.47 58.11
CA ARG A 2 17.77 50.05 57.36
C ARG A 2 17.92 48.56 57.02
N ARG A 3 16.82 47.85 57.25
CA ARG A 3 16.69 46.40 57.37
C ARG A 3 16.37 45.75 56.02
N VAL A 4 16.93 44.54 55.83
CA VAL A 4 16.32 43.28 55.32
C VAL A 4 15.59 43.33 53.97
N LEU A 5 15.98 42.44 53.04
CA LEU A 5 15.08 41.41 52.50
C LEU A 5 15.89 40.30 51.82
N GLY A 6 15.75 39.08 52.34
CA GLY A 6 16.34 37.86 51.76
C GLY A 6 15.50 37.34 50.61
N VAL A 7 16.17 36.68 49.66
CA VAL A 7 15.54 35.85 48.64
C VAL A 7 16.15 34.46 48.78
N LEU A 8 15.34 33.52 49.25
CA LEU A 8 15.66 32.09 49.26
C LEU A 8 15.48 31.56 47.83
N VAL A 9 16.57 31.21 47.16
CA VAL A 9 16.53 30.47 45.90
C VAL A 9 16.38 28.98 46.24
N GLY A 10 15.16 28.47 46.12
CA GLY A 10 14.90 27.04 46.22
C GLY A 10 15.33 26.34 44.93
N VAL A 11 16.36 25.50 45.03
CA VAL A 11 16.75 24.59 43.93
C VAL A 11 15.78 23.41 43.94
N GLY A 12 14.79 23.44 43.04
CA GLY A 12 13.92 22.29 42.78
C GLY A 12 14.65 21.28 41.90
N ALA A 13 14.95 20.11 42.44
CA ALA A 13 15.46 18.98 41.65
C ALA A 13 14.33 18.44 40.75
N VAL A 14 14.44 18.67 39.44
CA VAL A 14 13.55 18.08 38.44
C VAL A 14 14.00 16.64 38.24
N VAL A 15 13.24 15.69 38.78
CA VAL A 15 13.44 14.26 38.49
C VAL A 15 12.82 13.98 37.13
N ALA A 16 13.65 13.84 36.10
CA ALA A 16 13.21 13.41 34.78
C ALA A 16 12.86 11.91 34.84
N ALA A 17 11.56 11.60 34.92
CA ALA A 17 11.07 10.24 34.78
C ALA A 17 11.09 9.86 33.29
N CYS A 18 11.80 8.79 32.93
CA CYS A 18 11.70 8.22 31.59
C CYS A 18 10.33 7.55 31.46
N ALA A 19 9.51 8.03 30.52
CA ALA A 19 8.34 7.29 30.09
C ALA A 19 8.80 6.21 29.09
N PRO A 20 8.30 4.97 29.17
CA PRO A 20 8.55 3.99 28.14
C PRO A 20 7.87 4.44 26.84
N SER A 21 8.64 4.56 25.77
CA SER A 21 8.08 4.71 24.43
C SER A 21 7.44 3.39 24.03
N THR A 22 6.11 3.35 24.04
CA THR A 22 5.38 2.26 23.39
C THR A 22 5.58 2.42 21.88
N THR A 23 6.47 1.62 21.30
CA THR A 23 6.53 1.49 19.85
C THR A 23 5.23 0.84 19.40
N VAL A 24 4.37 1.58 18.74
CA VAL A 24 3.27 1.00 17.95
C VAL A 24 3.95 0.26 16.81
N GLN A 25 4.12 -1.05 16.95
CA GLN A 25 4.56 -1.93 15.88
C GLN A 25 3.49 -1.80 14.78
N PRO A 26 3.84 -1.39 13.54
CA PRO A 26 2.93 -1.55 12.41
C PRO A 26 2.48 -3.01 12.43
N ALA A 27 1.18 -3.26 12.23
CA ALA A 27 0.70 -4.61 12.09
C ALA A 27 1.48 -5.28 10.95
N GLU A 28 2.45 -6.12 11.30
CA GLU A 28 3.11 -7.01 10.36
C GLU A 28 2.04 -8.03 9.99
N HIS A 29 1.22 -7.68 9.00
CA HIS A 29 0.41 -8.65 8.29
C HIS A 29 1.33 -9.81 7.96
N ALA A 30 0.97 -11.03 8.39
CA ALA A 30 1.71 -12.23 8.05
C ALA A 30 1.93 -12.19 6.54
N ALA A 31 3.19 -12.07 6.11
CA ALA A 31 3.51 -11.82 4.72
C ALA A 31 2.94 -12.96 3.88
N SER A 32 1.83 -12.68 3.19
CA SER A 32 1.34 -13.51 2.10
C SER A 32 2.49 -13.70 1.11
N GLU A 33 2.61 -14.89 0.53
CA GLU A 33 3.60 -15.18 -0.52
C GLU A 33 3.58 -14.06 -1.56
N ASP A 34 4.74 -13.44 -1.81
CA ASP A 34 4.85 -12.36 -2.78
C ASP A 34 4.53 -12.90 -4.19
N TRP A 35 3.74 -12.12 -4.92
CA TRP A 35 3.36 -12.29 -6.30
C TRP A 35 3.75 -11.04 -7.09
N PRO A 36 5.06 -10.83 -7.31
CA PRO A 36 5.60 -9.56 -7.82
C PRO A 36 5.41 -9.35 -9.32
N THR A 37 4.98 -10.37 -10.06
CA THR A 37 4.78 -10.26 -11.52
C THR A 37 3.62 -11.13 -11.97
N TYR A 38 3.23 -10.97 -13.24
CA TYR A 38 2.20 -11.79 -13.87
C TYR A 38 2.52 -13.28 -13.70
N HIS A 39 1.56 -14.04 -13.18
CA HIS A 39 1.73 -15.47 -12.89
C HIS A 39 2.91 -15.79 -11.93
N ARG A 40 3.16 -14.89 -10.97
CA ARG A 40 4.04 -15.00 -9.80
C ARG A 40 5.52 -14.85 -10.08
N ASP A 41 6.01 -15.62 -11.05
CA ASP A 41 7.43 -15.74 -11.33
C ASP A 41 7.73 -15.52 -12.81
N ASN A 42 9.01 -15.35 -13.16
CA ASN A 42 9.43 -15.12 -14.54
C ASN A 42 9.10 -16.31 -15.48
N GLN A 43 8.85 -17.50 -14.93
CA GLN A 43 8.39 -18.67 -15.67
C GLN A 43 6.88 -18.66 -15.90
N ARG A 44 6.17 -17.69 -15.31
CA ARG A 44 4.72 -17.52 -15.37
C ARG A 44 3.97 -18.77 -14.93
N SER A 45 4.46 -19.40 -13.85
CA SER A 45 3.92 -20.68 -13.38
C SER A 45 2.46 -20.59 -12.96
N GLY A 46 2.02 -19.45 -12.41
CA GLY A 46 0.63 -19.23 -12.01
C GLY A 46 0.19 -20.14 -10.85
N THR A 47 1.12 -20.59 -10.02
CA THR A 47 0.84 -21.49 -8.90
C THR A 47 1.02 -20.78 -7.57
N ALA A 48 0.13 -21.06 -6.62
CA ALA A 48 0.26 -20.64 -5.22
C ALA A 48 0.39 -21.89 -4.34
N THR A 49 1.20 -21.81 -3.29
CA THR A 49 1.22 -22.89 -2.28
C THR A 49 0.18 -22.57 -1.21
N MET A 50 -1.02 -23.12 -1.34
CA MET A 50 -2.09 -22.89 -0.36
C MET A 50 -2.94 -24.15 -0.12
N PRO A 51 -3.59 -24.27 1.06
CA PRO A 51 -4.58 -25.30 1.30
C PRO A 51 -5.72 -25.25 0.26
N PRO A 52 -6.43 -26.36 0.02
CA PRO A 52 -7.60 -26.36 -0.85
C PRO A 52 -8.62 -25.29 -0.42
N VAL A 53 -9.00 -24.43 -1.35
CA VAL A 53 -10.04 -23.41 -1.12
C VAL A 53 -11.40 -24.07 -1.29
N SER A 54 -12.23 -24.02 -0.25
CA SER A 54 -13.62 -24.48 -0.31
C SER A 54 -14.57 -23.35 0.08
N ALA A 55 -15.65 -23.19 -0.67
CA ALA A 55 -16.71 -22.20 -0.45
C ALA A 55 -16.20 -20.74 -0.25
N PRO A 56 -15.53 -20.14 -1.25
CA PRO A 56 -15.10 -18.75 -1.16
C PRO A 56 -16.31 -17.82 -0.99
N SER A 57 -16.11 -16.74 -0.22
CA SER A 57 -17.07 -15.64 -0.09
C SER A 57 -16.32 -14.31 -0.25
N GLN A 58 -17.04 -13.24 -0.58
CA GLN A 58 -16.43 -11.93 -0.74
C GLN A 58 -16.00 -11.39 0.62
N ALA A 59 -14.69 -11.24 0.85
CA ALA A 59 -14.16 -10.61 2.06
C ALA A 59 -14.43 -9.10 2.08
N TRP A 60 -14.12 -8.44 0.97
CA TRP A 60 -14.33 -7.00 0.79
C TRP A 60 -14.48 -6.65 -0.70
N HIS A 61 -14.87 -5.41 -0.98
CA HIS A 61 -14.89 -4.84 -2.32
C HIS A 61 -14.51 -3.36 -2.27
N THR A 62 -13.63 -2.97 -3.19
CA THR A 62 -13.19 -1.58 -3.35
C THR A 62 -13.39 -1.14 -4.79
N LYS A 63 -14.09 -0.02 -4.96
CA LYS A 63 -14.26 0.62 -6.26
C LYS A 63 -13.04 1.51 -6.53
N LEU A 64 -12.36 1.28 -7.66
CA LEU A 64 -11.29 2.14 -8.16
C LEU A 64 -11.82 3.09 -9.24
N ASP A 65 -10.95 3.98 -9.73
CA ASP A 65 -11.32 5.03 -10.68
C ASP A 65 -11.51 4.54 -12.12
N GLY A 66 -10.92 3.40 -12.49
CA GLY A 66 -11.00 2.81 -13.82
C GLY A 66 -11.07 1.29 -13.80
N ALA A 67 -11.15 0.70 -14.99
CA ALA A 67 -11.11 -0.75 -15.13
C ALA A 67 -9.73 -1.29 -14.74
N VAL A 68 -9.69 -2.44 -14.06
CA VAL A 68 -8.46 -3.15 -13.71
C VAL A 68 -8.31 -4.30 -14.70
N TYR A 69 -7.44 -4.14 -15.70
CA TYR A 69 -7.18 -5.17 -16.72
C TYR A 69 -5.94 -6.00 -16.42
N GLY A 70 -4.91 -5.36 -15.86
CA GLY A 70 -3.74 -6.06 -15.32
C GLY A 70 -4.11 -6.88 -14.07
N GLN A 71 -3.38 -7.98 -13.87
CA GLN A 71 -3.47 -8.75 -12.64
C GLN A 71 -2.95 -7.90 -11.47
N PRO A 72 -3.69 -7.78 -10.36
CA PRO A 72 -3.13 -7.20 -9.14
C PRO A 72 -1.92 -8.00 -8.63
N LEU A 73 -0.97 -7.32 -8.00
CA LEU A 73 0.22 -7.92 -7.40
C LEU A 73 0.07 -7.95 -5.88
N MET A 74 0.53 -9.02 -5.23
CA MET A 74 0.68 -9.06 -3.78
C MET A 74 2.17 -8.90 -3.47
N VAL A 75 2.57 -7.82 -2.82
CA VAL A 75 3.99 -7.55 -2.57
C VAL A 75 4.15 -6.88 -1.21
N GLY A 76 4.99 -7.43 -0.35
CA GLY A 76 5.35 -6.80 0.92
C GLY A 76 4.12 -6.50 1.80
N GLY A 77 3.12 -7.38 1.78
CA GLY A 77 1.87 -7.23 2.52
C GLY A 77 0.90 -6.19 1.96
N ARG A 78 1.04 -5.81 0.68
CA ARG A 78 0.16 -4.87 -0.01
C ARG A 78 -0.38 -5.49 -1.29
N LEU A 79 -1.63 -5.20 -1.60
CA LEU A 79 -2.22 -5.52 -2.88
C LEU A 79 -2.11 -4.30 -3.80
N LEU A 80 -1.31 -4.42 -4.87
CA LEU A 80 -1.12 -3.36 -5.85
C LEU A 80 -2.03 -3.59 -7.06
N ALA A 81 -2.76 -2.56 -7.49
CA ALA A 81 -3.63 -2.61 -8.66
C ALA A 81 -3.44 -1.36 -9.51
N ALA A 82 -3.44 -1.52 -10.83
CA ALA A 82 -3.40 -0.41 -11.78
C ALA A 82 -4.70 -0.36 -12.59
N THR A 83 -5.13 0.85 -12.95
CA THR A 83 -6.36 1.06 -13.70
C THR A 83 -6.10 1.64 -15.09
N GLU A 84 -7.09 1.50 -15.97
CA GLU A 84 -7.16 2.18 -17.26
C GLU A 84 -7.20 3.72 -17.15
N ASN A 85 -7.29 4.29 -15.93
CA ASN A 85 -7.14 5.73 -15.70
C ASN A 85 -5.69 6.16 -15.37
N ASP A 86 -4.72 5.26 -15.57
CA ASP A 86 -3.31 5.44 -15.22
C ASP A 86 -3.04 5.61 -13.72
N THR A 87 -3.97 5.22 -12.86
CA THR A 87 -3.79 5.26 -11.41
C THR A 87 -3.35 3.90 -10.87
N VAL A 88 -2.26 3.90 -10.10
CA VAL A 88 -1.79 2.76 -9.31
C VAL A 88 -2.24 2.94 -7.86
N TYR A 89 -2.80 1.89 -7.29
CA TYR A 89 -3.28 1.82 -5.91
C TYR A 89 -2.48 0.79 -5.12
N ALA A 90 -2.14 1.10 -3.87
CA ALA A 90 -1.92 0.08 -2.87
C ALA A 90 -3.13 -0.03 -1.95
N LEU A 91 -3.57 -1.27 -1.79
CA LEU A 91 -4.70 -1.65 -0.98
C LEU A 91 -4.19 -2.52 0.17
N ASP A 92 -4.81 -2.32 1.33
CA ASP A 92 -4.72 -3.25 2.43
C ASP A 92 -5.38 -4.59 2.02
N PRO A 93 -4.68 -5.73 2.08
CA PRO A 93 -5.18 -7.00 1.55
C PRO A 93 -6.34 -7.59 2.37
N ASP A 94 -6.47 -7.21 3.64
CA ASP A 94 -7.48 -7.77 4.54
C ASP A 94 -8.78 -6.96 4.53
N THR A 95 -8.68 -5.66 4.28
CA THR A 95 -9.82 -4.73 4.35
C THR A 95 -10.20 -4.12 3.00
N GLY A 96 -9.30 -4.15 2.02
CA GLY A 96 -9.46 -3.45 0.74
C GLY A 96 -9.28 -1.93 0.85
N ALA A 97 -8.86 -1.40 2.01
CA ALA A 97 -8.68 0.04 2.19
C ALA A 97 -7.54 0.56 1.33
N VAL A 98 -7.74 1.67 0.62
CA VAL A 98 -6.67 2.34 -0.13
C VAL A 98 -5.68 2.94 0.87
N GLN A 99 -4.45 2.41 0.87
CA GLN A 99 -3.36 2.91 1.69
C GLN A 99 -2.69 4.12 1.02
N TRP A 100 -2.49 4.03 -0.30
CA TRP A 100 -2.05 5.15 -1.14
C TRP A 100 -2.49 4.93 -2.59
N SER A 101 -2.46 6.01 -3.36
CA SER A 101 -2.66 5.99 -4.82
C SER A 101 -1.73 6.99 -5.48
N ASP A 102 -1.26 6.65 -6.67
CA ASP A 102 -0.46 7.55 -7.51
C ASP A 102 -0.97 7.51 -8.95
N ASN A 103 -1.15 8.68 -9.57
CA ASN A 103 -1.59 8.79 -10.95
C ASN A 103 -0.37 9.05 -11.82
N LEU A 104 -0.05 8.10 -12.69
CA LEU A 104 1.20 8.08 -13.44
C LEU A 104 1.09 8.81 -14.79
N GLY A 105 -0.11 9.21 -15.18
CA GLY A 105 -0.35 9.76 -16.51
C GLY A 105 -1.81 10.11 -16.79
N THR A 106 -2.04 10.51 -18.03
CA THR A 106 -3.38 10.72 -18.57
C THR A 106 -3.63 9.64 -19.62
N PRO A 107 -4.66 8.81 -19.46
CA PRO A 107 -4.91 7.72 -20.38
C PRO A 107 -5.41 8.27 -21.72
N MET A 108 -5.22 7.51 -22.79
CA MET A 108 -5.62 7.96 -24.13
C MET A 108 -7.12 7.77 -24.36
N PRO A 109 -7.87 8.82 -24.75
CA PRO A 109 -9.27 8.66 -25.15
C PRO A 109 -9.39 7.73 -26.36
N ARG A 110 -10.42 6.86 -26.39
CA ARG A 110 -10.62 5.96 -27.55
C ARG A 110 -10.80 6.70 -28.86
N ALA A 111 -11.36 7.92 -28.81
CA ALA A 111 -11.58 8.76 -29.98
C ALA A 111 -10.27 9.13 -30.71
N ASP A 112 -9.13 9.10 -30.02
CA ASP A 112 -7.81 9.44 -30.56
C ASP A 112 -7.04 8.21 -31.09
N LEU A 113 -7.66 7.02 -31.04
CA LEU A 113 -7.04 5.76 -31.46
C LEU A 113 -7.66 5.23 -32.77
N PRO A 114 -6.86 4.66 -33.69
CA PRO A 114 -7.36 4.15 -34.97
C PRO A 114 -8.18 2.86 -34.85
N CYS A 115 -8.06 2.14 -33.73
CA CYS A 115 -8.76 0.89 -33.44
C CYS A 115 -8.78 0.60 -31.93
N GLY A 116 -9.49 -0.46 -31.55
CA GLY A 116 -9.63 -0.89 -30.16
C GLY A 116 -10.99 -0.53 -29.56
N ASN A 117 -11.27 -1.10 -28.40
CA ASN A 117 -12.56 -0.98 -27.70
C ASN A 117 -12.41 -0.59 -26.22
N ILE A 118 -11.20 -0.23 -25.80
CA ILE A 118 -10.87 0.22 -24.44
C ILE A 118 -11.00 1.75 -24.42
N ASP A 119 -11.66 2.30 -23.39
CA ASP A 119 -11.92 3.73 -23.27
C ASP A 119 -12.02 4.17 -21.79
N PRO A 120 -11.10 5.02 -21.29
CA PRO A 120 -9.85 5.39 -21.95
C PRO A 120 -8.86 4.22 -21.97
N LEU A 121 -7.82 4.30 -22.80
CA LEU A 121 -6.71 3.35 -22.84
C LEU A 121 -5.56 3.85 -21.95
N GLY A 122 -5.43 3.26 -20.78
CA GLY A 122 -4.36 3.54 -19.81
C GLY A 122 -3.49 2.32 -19.54
N ILE A 123 -3.28 1.99 -18.25
CA ILE A 123 -2.49 0.82 -17.85
C ILE A 123 -3.31 -0.47 -18.05
N THR A 124 -3.17 -1.05 -19.24
CA THR A 124 -3.79 -2.33 -19.60
C THR A 124 -3.00 -3.57 -19.17
N SER A 125 -1.70 -3.42 -18.87
CA SER A 125 -0.82 -4.54 -18.53
C SER A 125 -0.74 -4.82 -17.03
N THR A 126 -0.31 -6.04 -16.70
CA THR A 126 0.09 -6.39 -15.33
C THR A 126 1.42 -5.71 -15.03
N MET A 127 1.51 -5.03 -13.88
CA MET A 127 2.75 -4.46 -13.38
C MET A 127 3.78 -5.55 -13.07
N ALA A 128 5.05 -5.18 -12.91
CA ALA A 128 6.07 -6.01 -12.31
C ALA A 128 6.77 -5.22 -11.21
N TYR A 129 7.07 -5.89 -10.10
CA TYR A 129 7.80 -5.35 -8.97
C TYR A 129 9.15 -6.05 -8.85
N ASP A 130 10.20 -5.26 -8.72
CA ASP A 130 11.55 -5.71 -8.41
C ASP A 130 11.77 -5.66 -6.89
N PRO A 131 11.75 -6.81 -6.18
CA PRO A 131 11.94 -6.85 -4.75
C PRO A 131 13.36 -6.47 -4.32
N ASP A 132 14.36 -6.57 -5.20
CA ASP A 132 15.74 -6.25 -4.86
C ASP A 132 15.96 -4.74 -4.78
N SER A 133 15.28 -3.97 -5.63
CA SER A 133 15.34 -2.50 -5.62
C SER A 133 14.15 -1.82 -4.95
N GLY A 134 13.10 -2.58 -4.65
CA GLY A 134 11.87 -2.10 -4.02
C GLY A 134 11.01 -1.24 -4.95
N ARG A 135 11.05 -1.51 -6.26
CA ARG A 135 10.45 -0.67 -7.32
C ARG A 135 9.53 -1.45 -8.25
#